data_AF-A0A3B9FEP1-F1
#
_entry.id   AF-A0A3B9FEP1-F1
#
_cell.length_a   1.000
_cell.length_b   1.000
_cell.length_c   1.000
_cell.angle_alpha   90.00
_cell.angle_beta   90.00
_cell.angle_gamma   90.00
#
_symmetry.space_group_name_H-M   'P 1'
#
loop_
_entity.id
_entity.type
_entity.pdbx_description
1 polymer ?
#
loop_
_entity_poly.entity_id
_entity_poly.type
_entity_poly.pdbx_seq_one_letter_code
_entity_poly.pdbx_strand_id
1 'polypeptide(L)' 'EFAMAKRNGVEDILSVVVATDICADLMDNGIDQFHFYTLNRPYLTRDVCLALGIVPDTKLALVA' A
#
# COMPACT_ATOMS: atom_id res chain seq x y z
N GLU A 1 -1.15 -15.91 10.46
CA GLU A 1 -0.71 -14.51 10.32
C GLU A 1 -1.85 -13.50 10.45
N PHE A 2 -2.71 -13.31 9.45
CA PHE A 2 -3.68 -12.19 9.48
C PHE A 2 -4.69 -12.26 10.63
N ALA A 3 -5.14 -13.46 11.03
CA ALA A 3 -6.00 -13.62 12.21
C ALA A 3 -5.32 -13.17 13.52
N MET A 4 -3.99 -13.30 13.62
CA MET A 4 -3.23 -12.78 14.77
C MET A 4 -3.08 -11.27 14.69
N ALA A 5 -2.76 -10.73 13.51
CA ALA A 5 -2.67 -9.30 13.30
C ALA A 5 -3.98 -8.59 13.68
N LYS A 6 -5.11 -9.14 13.25
CA LYS A 6 -6.45 -8.64 13.61
C LYS A 6 -6.74 -8.73 15.11
N ARG A 7 -6.31 -9.80 15.78
CA ARG A 7 -6.44 -9.91 17.25
C ARG A 7 -5.60 -8.86 17.98
N ASN A 8 -4.48 -8.47 17.39
CA ASN A 8 -3.52 -7.52 17.98
C ASN A 8 -3.73 -6.07 17.50
N GLY A 9 -4.68 -5.80 16.61
CA GLY A 9 -4.95 -4.46 16.06
C GLY A 9 -3.87 -3.93 15.12
N VAL A 10 -3.11 -4.81 14.47
CA VAL A 10 -2.01 -4.46 13.55
C VAL A 10 -2.24 -4.95 12.12
N GLU A 11 -3.48 -5.30 11.79
CA GLU A 11 -3.87 -5.80 10.48
C GLU A 11 -3.60 -4.80 9.34
N ASP A 12 -3.75 -3.50 9.60
CA ASP A 12 -3.50 -2.46 8.59
C ASP A 12 -2.00 -2.38 8.26
N ILE A 13 -1.14 -2.46 9.29
CA ILE A 13 0.32 -2.51 9.11
C ILE A 13 0.71 -3.77 8.31
N LEU A 14 0.18 -4.94 8.70
CA LEU A 14 0.45 -6.18 7.98
C LEU A 14 -0.04 -6.11 6.53
N SER A 15 -1.18 -5.47 6.28
CA SER A 15 -1.73 -5.29 4.93
C SER A 15 -0.81 -4.45 4.05
N VAL A 16 -0.26 -3.36 4.59
CA VAL A 16 0.71 -2.51 3.88
C VAL A 16 1.97 -3.29 3.55
N VAL A 17 2.54 -4.03 4.51
CA VAL A 17 3.74 -4.85 4.28
C VAL A 17 3.49 -5.88 3.18
N VAL A 18 2.43 -6.68 3.29
CA VAL A 18 2.13 -7.74 2.31
C VAL A 18 1.89 -7.17 0.91
N ALA A 19 1.13 -6.09 0.80
CA ALA A 19 0.89 -5.47 -0.49
C ALA A 19 2.15 -4.84 -1.09
N THR A 20 3.02 -4.26 -0.27
CA THR A 20 4.31 -3.70 -0.70
C THR A 20 5.23 -4.79 -1.24
N ASP A 21 5.35 -5.91 -0.53
CA ASP A 21 6.19 -7.04 -0.96
C ASP A 21 5.72 -7.60 -2.32
N ILE A 22 4.41 -7.81 -2.49
CA ILE A 22 3.83 -8.28 -3.75
C ILE A 22 4.10 -7.28 -4.89
N CYS A 23 3.92 -5.98 -4.63
CA CYS A 23 4.18 -4.95 -5.63
C CYS A 23 5.67 -4.89 -6.00
N ALA A 24 6.57 -4.95 -5.01
CA ALA A 24 8.02 -4.94 -5.25
C ALA A 24 8.45 -6.14 -6.10
N ASP A 25 7.97 -7.34 -5.78
CA ASP A 25 8.24 -8.54 -6.58
C ASP A 25 7.74 -8.37 -8.03
N LEU A 26 6.56 -7.79 -8.24
CA LEU A 26 6.02 -7.53 -9.58
C LEU A 26 6.84 -6.46 -10.33
N MET A 27 7.30 -5.42 -9.65
CA MET A 27 8.17 -4.38 -10.21
C MET A 27 9.51 -4.95 -10.66
N ASP A 28 10.12 -5.83 -9.86
CA ASP A 28 11.36 -6.53 -10.20
C ASP A 28 11.20 -7.44 -11.44
N ASN A 29 9.97 -7.90 -11.71
CA ASN A 29 9.61 -8.65 -12.92
C ASN A 29 9.15 -7.76 -14.09
N GLY A 30 9.32 -6.44 -13.99
CA GLY A 30 9.06 -5.49 -15.07
C GLY A 30 7.61 -4.98 -15.17
N ILE A 31 6.79 -5.18 -14.15
CA ILE A 31 5.44 -4.59 -14.08
C ILE A 31 5.52 -3.15 -13.56
N ASP A 32 5.00 -2.20 -14.33
CA ASP A 32 5.07 -0.76 -14.03
C ASP A 32 3.71 -0.10 -13.74
N GLN A 33 2.60 -0.86 -13.82
CA GLN A 33 1.25 -0.36 -13.58
C GLN A 33 0.51 -1.21 -12.56
N PHE A 34 -0.10 -0.54 -11.57
CA PHE A 34 -0.87 -1.16 -10.50
C PHE A 34 -2.28 -0.56 -10.41
N HIS A 35 -3.27 -1.43 -10.25
CA HIS A 35 -4.65 -1.03 -9.97
C HIS A 35 -5.03 -1.50 -8.57
N PHE A 36 -5.35 -0.56 -7.68
CA PHE A 36 -5.72 -0.86 -6.31
C PHE A 36 -7.23 -0.79 -6.10
N TYR A 37 -7.80 -1.87 -5.56
CA TYR A 37 -9.16 -1.86 -5.03
C TYR A 37 -9.14 -1.31 -3.60
N THR A 38 -9.35 0.00 -3.47
CA THR A 38 -9.22 0.70 -2.19
C THR A 38 -10.33 0.37 -1.20
N LEU A 39 -11.49 -0.12 -1.66
CA LEU A 39 -12.67 -0.39 -0.84
C LEU A 39 -13.04 0.77 0.12
N ASN A 40 -12.96 2.01 -0.38
CA ASN A 40 -13.16 3.25 0.38
C ASN A 40 -12.19 3.44 1.56
N ARG A 41 -11.03 2.76 1.55
CA ARG A 41 -9.93 2.90 2.52
C ARG A 41 -8.64 3.33 1.78
N PRO A 42 -8.60 4.54 1.22
CA PRO A 42 -7.48 4.99 0.37
C PRO A 42 -6.15 5.11 1.13
N TYR A 43 -6.18 5.25 2.46
CA TYR A 43 -4.99 5.38 3.29
C TYR A 43 -4.07 4.14 3.21
N LEU A 44 -4.62 2.92 3.08
CA LEU A 44 -3.82 1.71 2.93
C LEU A 44 -3.03 1.74 1.62
N THR A 45 -3.68 2.09 0.51
CA THR A 45 -3.02 2.22 -0.79
C THR A 45 -1.99 3.33 -0.80
N ARG A 46 -2.28 4.48 -0.16
CA ARG A 46 -1.31 5.57 0.00
C ARG A 46 -0.06 5.08 0.73
N ASP A 47 -0.23 4.35 1.83
CA ASP A 47 0.89 3.89 2.65
C ASP A 47 1.73 2.82 1.92
N VAL A 48 1.11 1.97 1.09
CA VAL A 48 1.83 1.08 0.14
C VAL A 48 2.65 1.87 -0.87
N CYS A 49 2.06 2.89 -1.52
CA CYS A 49 2.80 3.74 -2.45
C CYS A 49 4.01 4.41 -1.77
N LEU A 50 3.85 4.93 -0.56
CA LEU A 50 4.95 5.52 0.22
C LEU A 50 6.05 4.49 0.52
N ALA A 51 5.68 3.26 0.90
CA ALA A 51 6.64 2.18 1.17
C ALA A 51 7.42 1.77 -0.09
N LEU A 52 6.80 1.86 -1.27
CA LEU A 52 7.44 1.67 -2.58
C LEU A 52 8.28 2.88 -3.03
N GLY A 53 8.36 3.96 -2.24
CA GLY A 53 9.07 5.19 -2.58
C GLY A 53 8.30 6.14 -3.51
N ILE A 54 7.03 5.86 -3.78
CA ILE A 54 6.14 6.72 -4.59
C ILE A 54 5.53 7.78 -3.67
N VAL A 55 5.99 9.02 -3.82
CA VAL A 55 5.55 10.16 -3.00
C VAL A 55 4.49 11.01 -3.72
N PRO A 56 3.57 11.65 -2.98
CA PRO A 56 2.58 12.55 -3.58
C PRO A 56 3.22 13.72 -4.31
N ASP A 57 2.64 14.14 -5.44
CA ASP A 57 3.00 15.42 -6.05
C ASP A 57 2.54 16.55 -5.11
N THR A 58 3.51 17.34 -4.65
CA THR A 58 3.28 18.51 -3.79
C THR A 58 2.26 19.51 -4.34
N LYS A 59 2.09 19.60 -5.67
CA LYS A 59 1.06 20.44 -6.30
C LYS A 59 -0.36 19.91 -6.09
N LEU A 60 -0.50 18.60 -5.86
CA LEU A 60 -1.76 17.90 -5.64
C LEU A 60 -2.01 17.56 -4.16
N ALA A 61 -1.05 17.86 -3.27
CA ALA A 61 -1.11 17.53 -1.84
C ALA A 61 -2.26 18.22 -1.07
N LEU A 62 -2.89 19.25 -1.64
CA LEU A 62 -3.98 20.01 -1.01
C LEU A 62 -5.36 19.32 -1.09
N VAL A 63 -5.48 18.16 -1.76
CA VAL A 63 -6.76 17.47 -2.01
C VAL A 63 -6.82 16.09 -1.33
N ALA A 64 -5.89 15.82 -0.40
CA ALA A 64 -5.80 14.54 0.31
C ALA A 64 -6.72 14.46 1.54
#